data_AF-A0A7J4HMP3-F1
#
_entry.id   AF-A0A7J4HMP3-F1
#
_cell.length_a   1.000
_cell.length_b   1.000
_cell.length_c   1.000
_cell.angle_alpha   90.00
_cell.angle_beta   90.00
_cell.angle_gamma   90.00
#
_symmetry.space_group_name_H-M   'P 1'
#
loop_
_entity.id
_entity.type
_entity.pdbx_description
1 polymer ?
#
loop_
_entity_poly.entity_id
_entity_poly.type
_entity_poly.pdbx_seq_one_letter_code
_entity_poly.pdbx_strand_id
1 'polypeptide(L)'
;MNRTGAVGDGMLFFVFFFMMMIIGGGIAGGIYSVYGAGYDFREKEASTLMEKFLDCFYEEDFSVEDFEDFDIYESCRFNKKVLSNNHLVYVQDTNSGKEFFSGVLDYKNQCGLEAGEKNKAFPKCKIKEIENFKIIVGSSQNTRRILTG
;
A
#
# COMPACT_ATOMS: atom_id res chain seq x y z
N MET A 1 9.00 -55.27 39.26
CA MET A 1 9.14 -54.00 38.50
C MET A 1 9.33 -52.86 39.50
N ASN A 2 10.44 -52.14 39.40
CA ASN A 2 10.80 -51.09 40.34
C ASN A 2 9.94 -49.84 40.07
N ARG A 3 8.86 -49.64 40.84
CA ARG A 3 7.85 -48.59 40.63
C ARG A 3 8.42 -47.18 40.57
N THR A 4 9.52 -46.92 41.28
CA THR A 4 10.24 -45.65 41.28
C THR A 4 10.95 -45.34 39.96
N GLY A 5 11.43 -46.36 39.23
CA GLY A 5 12.04 -46.17 37.91
C GLY A 5 11.02 -45.79 36.83
N ALA A 6 9.82 -46.41 36.87
CA ALA A 6 8.74 -46.11 35.93
C ALA A 6 8.14 -44.70 36.11
N VAL A 7 8.11 -44.19 37.35
CA VAL A 7 7.66 -42.82 37.64
C VAL A 7 8.69 -41.78 37.16
N GLY A 8 9.98 -42.04 37.32
CA GLY A 8 11.04 -41.17 36.81
C GLY A 8 11.03 -41.05 35.28
N ASP A 9 10.80 -42.17 34.59
CA ASP A 9 10.74 -42.21 33.12
C ASP A 9 9.51 -41.45 32.58
N GLY A 10 8.35 -41.60 33.24
CA GLY A 10 7.15 -40.82 32.91
C GLY A 10 7.32 -39.30 33.14
N MET A 11 8.06 -38.91 34.17
CA MET A 11 8.35 -37.49 34.45
C MET A 11 9.28 -36.89 33.38
N LEU A 12 10.29 -37.64 32.94
CA LEU A 12 11.18 -37.22 31.86
C LEU A 12 10.42 -37.03 30.54
N PHE A 13 9.51 -37.95 30.22
CA PHE A 13 8.65 -37.83 29.05
C PHE A 13 7.78 -36.57 29.10
N PHE A 14 7.14 -36.28 30.24
CA PHE A 14 6.33 -35.08 30.40
C PHE A 14 7.13 -33.79 30.20
N VAL A 15 8.31 -33.70 30.81
CA VAL A 15 9.20 -32.53 30.69
C VAL A 15 9.64 -32.32 29.23
N PHE A 16 9.93 -33.41 28.51
CA PHE A 16 10.29 -33.34 27.10
C PHE A 16 9.16 -32.75 26.24
N PHE A 17 7.92 -33.22 26.39
CA PHE A 17 6.77 -32.69 25.65
C PHE A 17 6.44 -31.25 26.03
N PHE A 18 6.59 -30.90 27.29
CA PHE A 18 6.41 -29.52 27.75
C PHE A 18 7.43 -28.56 27.11
N MET A 19 8.70 -28.96 27.04
CA MET A 19 9.74 -28.20 26.33
C MET A 19 9.41 -28.05 24.84
N MET A 20 8.99 -29.13 24.17
CA MET A 20 8.58 -29.10 22.76
C MET A 20 7.40 -28.14 22.52
N MET A 21 6.42 -28.10 23.44
CA MET A 21 5.31 -27.14 23.35
C MET A 21 5.76 -25.70 23.56
N ILE A 22 6.70 -25.42 24.46
CA ILE A 22 7.24 -24.07 24.65
C ILE A 22 8.00 -23.62 23.40
N ILE A 23 8.86 -24.48 22.84
CA ILE A 23 9.64 -24.16 21.64
C ILE A 23 8.70 -23.98 20.44
N GLY A 24 7.78 -24.92 20.23
CA GLY A 24 6.80 -24.85 19.13
C GLY A 24 5.88 -23.63 19.26
N GLY A 25 5.39 -23.34 20.47
CA GLY A 25 4.58 -22.17 20.76
C GLY A 25 5.35 -20.87 20.56
N GLY A 26 6.62 -20.82 20.95
CA GLY A 26 7.49 -19.67 20.73
C GLY A 26 7.72 -19.38 19.25
N ILE A 27 7.99 -20.41 18.45
CA ILE A 27 8.16 -20.27 16.99
C ILE A 27 6.85 -19.81 16.34
N ALA A 28 5.73 -20.48 16.66
CA ALA A 28 4.43 -20.12 16.10
C ALA A 28 4.01 -18.68 16.49
N GLY A 29 4.21 -18.30 17.75
CA GLY A 29 3.95 -16.96 18.26
C GLY A 29 4.85 -15.91 17.60
N GLY A 30 6.13 -16.22 17.39
CA GLY A 30 7.06 -15.34 16.67
C GLY A 30 6.64 -15.11 15.22
N ILE A 31 6.29 -16.17 14.51
CA ILE A 31 5.79 -16.08 13.13
C ILE A 31 4.50 -15.26 13.08
N TYR A 32 3.55 -15.53 13.96
CA TYR A 32 2.29 -14.80 14.00
C TYR A 32 2.49 -13.31 14.34
N SER A 33 3.41 -12.99 15.24
CA SER A 33 3.72 -11.60 15.60
C SER A 33 4.32 -10.81 14.42
N VAL A 34 5.24 -11.42 13.68
CA VAL A 34 5.95 -10.76 12.58
C VAL A 34 5.12 -10.74 11.30
N TYR A 35 4.44 -11.82 10.96
CA TYR A 35 3.74 -12.00 9.68
C TYR A 35 2.21 -11.91 9.78
N GLY A 36 1.64 -11.98 10.99
CA GLY A 36 0.18 -11.89 11.18
C GLY A 36 -0.37 -10.47 11.03
N ALA A 37 0.47 -9.45 11.16
CA ALA A 37 0.09 -8.08 10.84
C ALA A 37 0.22 -7.86 9.31
N GLY A 38 -0.90 -7.85 8.60
CA GLY A 38 -0.92 -7.57 7.16
C GLY A 38 -0.18 -6.27 6.83
N TYR A 39 0.78 -6.34 5.92
CA TYR A 39 1.58 -5.19 5.51
C TYR A 39 0.76 -4.27 4.59
N ASP A 40 0.77 -2.97 4.88
CA ASP A 40 0.04 -1.97 4.10
C ASP A 40 0.95 -1.38 3.01
N PHE A 41 0.84 -1.91 1.79
CA PHE A 41 1.65 -1.45 0.65
C PHE A 41 1.16 -0.13 0.04
N ARG A 42 -0.03 0.37 0.43
CA ARG A 42 -0.69 1.49 -0.25
C ARG A 42 0.13 2.77 -0.24
N GLU A 43 0.85 3.05 0.84
CA GLU A 43 1.72 4.23 0.89
C GLU A 43 2.89 4.12 -0.09
N LYS A 44 3.50 2.92 -0.20
CA LYS A 44 4.59 2.67 -1.14
C LYS A 44 4.08 2.69 -2.58
N GLU A 45 2.91 2.13 -2.85
CA GLU A 45 2.25 2.22 -4.16
C GLU A 45 2.01 3.68 -4.57
N ALA A 46 1.42 4.51 -3.70
CA ALA A 46 1.20 5.93 -4.01
C ALA A 46 2.51 6.68 -4.26
N SER A 47 3.56 6.36 -3.49
CA SER A 47 4.86 7.01 -3.63
C SER A 47 5.54 6.61 -4.95
N THR A 48 5.54 5.32 -5.30
CA THR A 48 6.09 4.84 -6.57
C THR A 48 5.29 5.35 -7.77
N LEU A 49 3.96 5.43 -7.65
CA LEU A 49 3.13 5.99 -8.72
C LEU A 49 3.41 7.49 -8.90
N MET A 50 3.57 8.24 -7.82
CA MET A 50 3.97 9.65 -7.87
C MET A 50 5.34 9.81 -8.53
N GLU A 51 6.35 9.05 -8.11
CA GLU A 51 7.69 9.10 -8.69
C GLU A 51 7.67 8.88 -10.20
N LYS A 52 7.04 7.78 -10.65
CA LYS A 52 6.91 7.48 -12.09
C LYS A 52 6.13 8.54 -12.86
N PHE A 53 5.08 9.10 -12.24
CA PHE A 53 4.31 10.14 -12.86
C PHE A 53 5.13 11.42 -13.02
N LEU A 54 5.91 11.79 -12.01
CA LEU A 54 6.79 12.95 -12.06
C LEU A 54 7.90 12.79 -13.09
N ASP A 55 8.50 11.61 -13.18
CA ASP A 55 9.51 11.33 -14.20
C ASP A 55 8.93 11.55 -15.60
N CYS A 56 7.73 11.01 -15.88
CA CYS A 56 7.02 11.28 -17.14
C CYS A 56 6.68 12.77 -17.31
N PHE A 57 6.21 13.43 -16.26
CA PHE A 57 5.82 14.85 -16.29
C PHE A 57 7.00 15.74 -16.68
N TYR A 58 8.21 15.44 -16.22
CA TYR A 58 9.42 16.16 -16.58
C TYR A 58 9.95 15.77 -17.97
N GLU A 59 9.79 14.52 -18.41
CA GLU A 59 10.22 14.06 -19.74
C GLU A 59 9.39 14.66 -20.88
N GLU A 60 8.08 14.82 -20.68
CA GLU A 60 7.15 15.33 -21.69
C GLU A 60 7.11 16.87 -21.77
N ASP A 61 7.88 17.59 -20.94
CA ASP A 61 7.88 19.07 -20.83
C ASP A 61 6.46 19.66 -20.75
N PHE A 62 5.68 19.12 -19.81
CA PHE A 62 4.23 19.29 -19.76
C PHE A 62 3.79 20.77 -19.67
N SER A 63 3.01 21.25 -20.65
CA SER A 63 2.46 22.60 -20.65
C SER A 63 0.94 22.63 -20.40
N VAL A 64 0.42 23.77 -19.96
CA VAL A 64 -1.01 23.99 -19.64
C VAL A 64 -1.93 23.85 -20.88
N GLU A 65 -1.36 23.92 -22.08
CA GLU A 65 -2.09 23.74 -23.33
C GLU A 65 -2.36 22.26 -23.61
N ASP A 66 -1.53 21.35 -23.08
CA ASP A 66 -1.57 19.92 -23.38
C ASP A 66 -2.62 19.14 -22.57
N PHE A 67 -3.28 19.76 -21.59
CA PHE A 67 -4.24 19.07 -20.72
C PHE A 67 -5.42 18.41 -21.44
N GLU A 68 -5.84 18.93 -22.61
CA GLU A 68 -6.98 18.37 -23.35
C GLU A 68 -6.60 17.15 -24.20
N ASP A 69 -5.37 17.10 -24.69
CA ASP A 69 -4.88 16.03 -25.57
C ASP A 69 -3.94 15.04 -24.87
N PHE A 70 -3.59 15.27 -23.60
CA PHE A 70 -2.68 14.40 -22.87
C PHE A 70 -3.31 13.05 -22.54
N ASP A 71 -2.85 12.02 -23.23
CA ASP A 71 -3.11 10.63 -22.85
C ASP A 71 -1.97 10.07 -21.99
N ILE A 72 -2.17 10.09 -20.67
CA ILE A 72 -1.25 9.50 -19.67
C ILE A 72 -0.95 8.02 -19.92
N TYR A 73 -1.81 7.28 -20.65
CA TYR A 73 -1.58 5.88 -20.98
C TYR A 73 -0.58 5.71 -22.13
N GLU A 74 -0.58 6.64 -23.08
CA GLU A 74 0.34 6.61 -24.23
C GLU A 74 1.66 7.30 -23.89
N SER A 75 1.62 8.52 -23.36
CA SER A 75 2.82 9.30 -23.00
C SER A 75 3.59 8.64 -21.85
N CYS A 76 2.94 8.41 -20.71
CA CYS A 76 3.60 7.83 -19.54
C CYS A 76 3.60 6.30 -19.51
N ARG A 77 3.09 5.64 -20.56
CA ARG A 77 3.01 4.17 -20.69
C ARG A 77 2.34 3.48 -19.51
N PHE A 78 1.39 4.15 -18.83
CA PHE A 78 0.66 3.52 -17.73
C PHE A 78 -0.33 2.48 -18.25
N ASN A 79 -0.48 1.41 -17.48
CA ASN A 79 -1.47 0.40 -17.81
C ASN A 79 -2.89 0.91 -17.52
N LYS A 80 -3.69 1.08 -18.57
CA LYS A 80 -5.07 1.54 -18.48
C LYS A 80 -5.92 0.75 -17.50
N LYS A 81 -5.83 -0.58 -17.48
CA LYS A 81 -6.64 -1.43 -16.59
C LYS A 81 -6.28 -1.24 -15.11
N VAL A 82 -5.02 -0.94 -14.81
CA VAL A 82 -4.54 -0.80 -13.42
C VAL A 82 -4.83 0.60 -12.89
N LEU A 83 -4.57 1.64 -13.69
CA LEU A 83 -4.74 3.02 -13.27
C LEU A 83 -6.24 3.39 -13.20
N SER A 84 -7.02 3.07 -14.23
CA SER A 84 -8.45 3.45 -14.30
C SER A 84 -9.29 2.90 -13.15
N ASN A 85 -9.02 1.67 -12.71
CA ASN A 85 -9.88 0.96 -11.75
C ASN A 85 -9.44 1.11 -10.30
N ASN A 86 -8.15 1.35 -10.05
CA ASN A 86 -7.59 1.20 -8.71
C ASN A 86 -6.74 2.38 -8.27
N HIS A 87 -6.39 3.34 -9.13
CA HIS A 87 -5.51 4.44 -8.74
C HIS A 87 -6.13 5.77 -9.14
N LEU A 88 -5.50 6.85 -8.69
CA LEU A 88 -5.82 8.20 -9.14
C LEU A 88 -4.52 8.90 -9.51
N VAL A 89 -4.54 9.60 -10.63
CA VAL A 89 -3.61 10.67 -10.96
C VAL A 89 -4.45 11.90 -11.28
N TYR A 90 -4.22 12.97 -10.55
CA TYR A 90 -4.91 14.24 -10.72
C TYR A 90 -3.88 15.35 -10.76
N VAL A 91 -4.02 16.24 -11.72
CA VAL A 91 -3.13 17.39 -11.92
C VAL A 91 -4.01 18.61 -12.08
N GLN A 92 -3.67 19.68 -11.39
CA GLN A 92 -4.35 20.95 -11.49
C GLN A 92 -3.34 22.06 -11.67
N ASP A 93 -3.52 22.88 -12.69
CA ASP A 93 -2.79 24.14 -12.80
C ASP A 93 -3.48 25.20 -11.94
N THR A 94 -2.72 25.80 -11.03
CA THR A 94 -3.19 26.86 -10.12
C THR A 94 -3.36 28.20 -10.81
N ASN A 95 -2.74 28.42 -11.98
CA ASN A 95 -2.84 29.68 -12.71
C ASN A 95 -4.03 29.71 -13.67
N SER A 96 -4.18 28.69 -14.54
CA SER A 96 -5.31 28.63 -15.48
C SER A 96 -6.57 28.01 -14.89
N GLY A 97 -6.45 27.27 -13.77
CA GLY A 97 -7.54 26.50 -13.20
C GLY A 97 -7.92 25.25 -14.00
N LYS A 98 -7.16 24.90 -15.04
CA LYS A 98 -7.35 23.65 -15.79
C LYS A 98 -7.02 22.45 -14.90
N GLU A 99 -7.81 21.40 -15.04
CA GLU A 99 -7.67 20.15 -14.29
C GLU A 99 -7.60 18.97 -15.25
N PHE A 100 -6.70 18.04 -14.98
CA PHE A 100 -6.60 16.74 -15.63
C PHE A 100 -6.76 15.65 -14.59
N PHE A 101 -7.49 14.59 -14.94
CA PHE A 101 -7.63 13.43 -14.07
C PHE A 101 -7.61 12.14 -14.88
N SER A 102 -7.05 11.10 -14.26
CA SER A 102 -7.08 9.74 -14.76
C SER A 102 -7.20 8.79 -13.58
N GLY A 103 -8.13 7.82 -13.66
CA GLY A 103 -8.40 6.89 -12.56
C GLY A 103 -9.73 7.12 -11.85
N VAL A 104 -9.77 6.75 -10.57
CA VAL A 104 -10.96 6.77 -9.73
C VAL A 104 -11.15 8.16 -9.11
N LEU A 105 -12.08 8.95 -9.67
CA LEU A 105 -12.31 10.34 -9.26
C LEU A 105 -12.69 10.49 -7.77
N ASP A 106 -13.42 9.52 -7.20
CA ASP A 106 -13.81 9.52 -5.79
C ASP A 106 -12.59 9.61 -4.85
N TYR A 107 -11.42 9.15 -5.29
CA TYR A 107 -10.21 9.26 -4.50
C TYR A 107 -9.77 10.72 -4.34
N LYS A 108 -10.09 11.63 -5.27
CA LYS A 108 -9.78 13.07 -5.14
C LYS A 108 -10.42 13.63 -3.87
N ASN A 109 -11.69 13.30 -3.67
CA ASN A 109 -12.44 13.71 -2.47
C ASN A 109 -11.88 13.04 -1.21
N GLN A 110 -11.53 11.75 -1.28
CA GLN A 110 -10.98 11.03 -0.13
C GLN A 110 -9.59 11.53 0.28
N CYS A 111 -8.74 11.89 -0.69
CA CYS A 111 -7.43 12.49 -0.47
C CYS A 111 -7.53 13.92 0.10
N GLY A 112 -8.59 14.66 -0.24
CA GLY A 112 -8.80 16.05 0.22
C GLY A 112 -9.37 16.18 1.64
N LEU A 113 -9.79 15.08 2.27
CA LEU A 113 -10.28 15.09 3.64
C LEU A 113 -9.11 14.88 4.62
N GLU A 114 -8.98 15.69 5.67
CA GLU A 114 -8.01 15.42 6.76
C GLU A 114 -8.27 14.08 7.46
N ALA A 115 -9.53 13.63 7.48
CA ALA A 115 -9.91 12.29 7.93
C ALA A 115 -9.43 11.17 6.97
N GLY A 116 -9.14 11.54 5.72
CA GLY A 116 -8.49 10.77 4.66
C GLY A 116 -7.26 10.02 5.14
N GLU A 117 -6.32 10.77 5.72
CA GLU A 117 -5.01 10.25 6.12
C GLU A 117 -5.09 9.26 7.28
N LYS A 118 -6.02 9.49 8.21
CA LYS A 118 -6.17 8.68 9.44
C LYS A 118 -7.06 7.45 9.23
N ASN A 119 -7.91 7.46 8.21
CA ASN A 119 -8.81 6.35 7.96
C ASN A 119 -8.11 5.21 7.21
N LYS A 120 -8.03 4.04 7.86
CA LYS A 120 -7.43 2.84 7.26
C LYS A 120 -8.24 2.30 6.06
N ALA A 121 -9.51 2.67 5.90
CA ALA A 121 -10.36 2.27 4.79
C ALA A 121 -10.17 3.12 3.52
N PHE A 122 -9.49 4.27 3.63
CA PHE A 122 -9.27 5.18 2.51
C PHE A 122 -7.93 4.93 1.82
N PRO A 123 -7.80 5.32 0.53
CA PRO A 123 -6.57 5.18 -0.22
C PRO A 123 -5.52 6.09 0.41
N LYS A 124 -4.27 5.63 0.41
CA LYS A 124 -3.15 6.51 0.75
C LYS A 124 -2.85 7.37 -0.47
N CYS A 125 -2.71 8.68 -0.23
CA CYS A 125 -2.47 9.65 -1.27
C CYS A 125 -1.12 10.33 -1.05
N LYS A 126 -0.51 10.80 -2.13
CA LYS A 126 0.63 11.70 -2.10
C LYS A 126 0.25 12.95 -2.90
N ILE A 127 0.53 14.10 -2.31
CA ILE A 127 0.28 15.41 -2.90
C ILE A 127 1.64 16.06 -3.07
N LYS A 128 1.90 16.61 -4.26
CA LYS A 128 3.11 17.37 -4.55
C LYS A 128 2.74 18.61 -5.35
N GLU A 129 3.31 19.73 -4.96
CA GLU A 129 3.17 21.00 -5.66
C GLU A 129 4.50 21.30 -6.37
N ILE A 130 4.44 21.52 -7.67
CA ILE A 130 5.59 21.82 -8.53
C ILE A 130 5.23 23.05 -9.34
N GLU A 131 5.91 24.15 -9.05
CA GLU A 131 5.66 25.45 -9.69
C GLU A 131 4.18 25.86 -9.59
N ASN A 132 3.46 25.83 -10.71
CA ASN A 132 2.04 26.18 -10.80
C ASN A 132 1.13 24.93 -10.85
N PHE A 133 1.67 23.73 -10.64
CA PHE A 133 0.91 22.49 -10.73
C PHE A 133 0.76 21.84 -9.36
N LYS A 134 -0.48 21.49 -9.03
CA LYS A 134 -0.83 20.63 -7.89
C LYS A 134 -1.13 19.22 -8.39
N ILE A 135 -0.28 18.29 -8.01
CA ILE A 135 -0.38 16.88 -8.42
C ILE A 135 -0.82 16.04 -7.21
N ILE A 136 -1.84 15.23 -7.41
CA ILE A 136 -2.38 14.31 -6.41
C ILE A 136 -2.40 12.91 -7.00
N VAL A 137 -1.79 11.96 -6.29
CA VAL A 137 -1.77 10.56 -6.69
C VAL A 137 -2.35 9.70 -5.57
N GLY A 138 -3.25 8.78 -5.92
CA GLY A 138 -3.95 7.87 -5.01
C GLY A 138 -3.60 6.40 -5.27
N SER A 139 -3.37 5.65 -4.20
CA SER A 139 -3.15 4.20 -4.22
C SER A 139 -4.45 3.38 -4.30
N SER A 140 -4.29 2.09 -4.60
CA SER A 140 -5.36 1.10 -4.60
C SER A 140 -5.89 0.77 -3.21
N GLN A 141 -7.20 0.93 -3.02
CA GLN A 141 -7.88 0.49 -1.79
C GLN A 141 -7.88 -1.05 -1.63
N ASN A 142 -7.81 -1.79 -2.74
CA ASN A 142 -7.85 -3.25 -2.76
C ASN A 142 -6.53 -3.92 -2.32
N THR A 143 -5.43 -3.18 -2.18
CA THR A 143 -4.10 -3.76 -1.88
C THR A 143 -3.84 -4.00 -0.40
N ARG A 144 -4.87 -3.98 0.47
CA ARG A 144 -4.72 -4.47 1.83
C ARG A 144 -4.65 -6.00 1.81
N ARG A 145 -3.55 -6.54 1.28
CA ARG A 145 -3.24 -7.95 1.32
C ARG A 145 -2.87 -8.29 2.76
N ILE A 146 -3.87 -8.70 3.52
CA ILE A 146 -3.61 -9.53 4.69
C ILE A 146 -2.96 -10.77 4.10
N LEU A 147 -1.65 -10.93 4.28
CA LEU A 147 -0.95 -12.17 3.98
C LEU A 147 -1.40 -13.20 5.03
N THR A 148 -2.65 -13.63 4.96
CA THR A 148 -3.07 -14.89 5.56
C THR A 148 -2.42 -15.98 4.69
N GLY A 149 -1.22 -16.39 5.09
CA GLY A 149 -0.66 -17.68 4.70
C GLY A 149 -1.36 -18.81 5.44
#